data_AF-A0A0Q5H3V7-F1
#
_entry.id   AF-A0A0Q5H3V7-F1
#
_cell.length_a   1.000
_cell.length_b   1.000
_cell.length_c   1.000
_cell.angle_alpha   90.00
_cell.angle_beta   90.00
_cell.angle_gamma   90.00
#
_symmetry.space_group_name_H-M   'P 1'
#
loop_
_entity.id
_entity.type
_entity.pdbx_description
1 polymer ?
#
loop_
_entity_poly.entity_id
_entity_poly.type
_entity_poly.pdbx_seq_one_letter_code
_entity_poly.pdbx_strand_id
1 'polypeptide(L)'
;MKAAARQHGFSLMEVMVAVVVLAVCALPMAEAIRNGLMASTVGADKARELRCMKSTMETVLAAPYQTLWDAAVKDNGASYALLDDASCAGIGRSLSITLQEFSGSQPKAPASDKRESALLHITATSSQGYIFTTMVAR
;
A
#
# COMPACT_ATOMS: atom_id res chain seq x y z
N MET A 1 49.52 50.09 -4.79
CA MET A 1 49.43 49.55 -6.17
C MET A 1 48.16 48.71 -6.26
N LYS A 2 47.15 49.15 -7.02
CA LYS A 2 45.88 48.41 -7.21
C LYS A 2 45.99 47.60 -8.50
N ALA A 3 45.99 46.27 -8.39
CA ALA A 3 45.93 45.40 -9.55
C ALA A 3 44.53 45.51 -10.16
N ALA A 4 44.45 45.99 -11.40
CA ALA A 4 43.22 45.99 -12.18
C ALA A 4 42.89 44.55 -12.58
N ALA A 5 41.86 43.97 -11.97
CA ALA A 5 41.33 42.67 -12.35
C ALA A 5 40.77 42.78 -13.78
N ARG A 6 41.41 42.10 -14.74
CA ARG A 6 40.93 42.02 -16.12
C ARG A 6 39.65 41.18 -16.14
N GLN A 7 38.51 41.84 -16.34
CA GLN A 7 37.26 41.16 -16.67
C GLN A 7 37.37 40.63 -18.11
N HIS A 8 37.76 39.37 -18.25
CA HIS A 8 37.67 38.66 -19.52
C HIS A 8 36.20 38.29 -19.76
N GLY A 9 35.57 38.93 -20.75
CA GLY A 9 34.24 38.55 -21.22
C GLY A 9 34.29 37.19 -21.92
N PHE A 10 33.25 36.39 -21.74
CA PHE A 10 33.09 35.09 -22.39
C PHE A 10 33.16 35.23 -23.92
N SER A 11 33.96 34.38 -24.56
CA SER A 11 34.00 34.30 -26.03
C SER A 11 32.68 33.72 -26.55
N LEU A 12 32.19 34.19 -27.70
CA LEU A 12 30.94 33.72 -28.30
C LEU A 12 30.97 32.19 -28.53
N MET A 13 32.14 31.64 -28.85
CA MET A 13 32.36 30.19 -28.97
C MET A 13 32.16 29.45 -27.64
N GLU A 14 32.60 30.04 -26.53
CA GLU A 14 32.47 29.45 -25.20
C GLU A 14 30.99 29.39 -24.77
N VAL A 15 30.22 30.45 -25.08
CA VAL A 15 28.78 30.47 -24.86
C VAL A 15 28.07 29.41 -25.70
N MET A 16 28.42 29.25 -26.98
CA MET A 16 27.81 28.21 -27.82
C MET A 16 28.11 26.80 -27.30
N VAL A 17 29.35 26.53 -26.90
CA VAL A 17 29.73 25.23 -26.31
C VAL A 17 28.96 24.99 -25.00
N ALA A 18 28.86 26.00 -24.13
CA ALA A 18 28.09 25.89 -22.90
C ALA A 18 26.60 25.59 -23.16
N VAL A 19 25.98 26.24 -24.15
CA VAL A 19 24.58 25.99 -24.53
C VAL A 19 24.39 24.57 -25.06
N VAL A 20 25.30 24.08 -25.91
CA VAL A 20 25.23 22.70 -26.44
C VAL A 20 25.37 21.68 -25.31
N VAL A 21 26.33 21.86 -24.40
CA VAL A 21 26.51 20.96 -23.25
C VAL A 21 25.27 20.99 -22.36
N LEU A 22 24.72 22.18 -22.08
CA LEU A 22 23.53 22.32 -21.25
C LEU A 22 22.31 21.65 -21.90
N ALA A 23 22.14 21.77 -23.22
CA ALA A 23 21.07 21.08 -23.96
C ALA A 23 21.19 19.55 -23.89
N VAL A 24 22.41 19.01 -24.03
CA VAL A 24 22.66 17.56 -23.92
C VAL A 24 22.42 17.07 -22.49
N CYS A 25 22.81 17.85 -21.48
CA CYS A 25 22.62 17.50 -20.07
C CYS A 25 21.16 17.68 -19.59
N ALA A 26 20.38 18.55 -20.22
CA ALA A 26 18.99 18.81 -19.84
C ALA A 26 18.08 17.59 -20.06
N LEU A 27 18.32 16.81 -21.13
CA LEU A 27 17.51 15.64 -21.46
C LEU A 27 17.51 14.55 -20.36
N PRO A 28 18.68 14.00 -19.93
CA PRO A 28 18.70 13.01 -18.85
C PRO A 28 18.22 13.59 -17.51
N MET A 29 18.44 14.88 -17.26
CA MET A 29 17.96 15.53 -16.04
C MET A 29 16.43 15.62 -15.99
N ALA A 30 15.79 15.99 -17.11
CA ALA A 30 14.33 16.03 -17.20
C ALA A 30 13.71 14.65 -17.00
N GLU A 31 14.31 13.60 -17.57
CA GLU A 31 13.86 12.23 -17.42
C GLU A 31 14.04 11.73 -15.97
N ALA A 32 15.17 12.05 -15.34
CA ALA A 32 15.41 11.73 -13.94
C ALA A 32 14.40 12.41 -13.00
N ILE A 33 14.06 13.68 -13.24
CA ILE A 33 13.05 14.41 -12.46
C ILE A 33 11.68 13.77 -12.65
N ARG A 34 11.29 13.45 -13.89
CA ARG A 34 9.99 12.81 -14.18
C ARG A 34 9.86 11.45 -13.50
N ASN A 35 10.91 10.64 -13.58
CA ASN A 35 10.94 9.32 -12.93
C ASN A 35 10.96 9.44 -11.41
N GLY A 36 11.68 10.42 -10.85
CA GLY A 36 11.66 10.71 -9.43
C GLY A 36 10.27 11.12 -8.92
N LEU A 37 9.57 11.99 -9.66
CA LEU A 37 8.20 12.40 -9.33
C LEU A 37 7.22 11.22 -9.38
N MET A 38 7.28 10.42 -10.44
CA MET A 38 6.41 9.23 -10.58
C MET A 38 6.69 8.18 -9.48
N ALA A 39 7.96 7.96 -9.13
CA ALA A 39 8.31 7.06 -8.03
C ALA A 39 7.80 7.58 -6.68
N SER A 40 7.83 8.90 -6.47
CA SER A 40 7.35 9.54 -5.25
C SER A 40 5.83 9.42 -5.09
N THR A 41 5.05 9.65 -6.15
CA THR A 41 3.59 9.53 -6.10
C THR A 41 3.16 8.09 -5.89
N VAL A 42 3.76 7.14 -6.61
CA VAL A 42 3.47 5.71 -6.44
C VAL A 42 3.83 5.23 -5.04
N GLY A 43 4.94 5.72 -4.47
CA GLY A 43 5.34 5.41 -3.10
C GLY A 43 4.35 5.94 -2.06
N ALA A 44 3.87 7.18 -2.23
CA ALA A 44 2.90 7.80 -1.35
C ALA A 44 1.54 7.06 -1.38
N ASP A 45 1.07 6.69 -2.56
CA ASP A 45 -0.19 5.97 -2.73
C ASP A 45 -0.12 4.58 -2.11
N LYS A 46 0.97 3.84 -2.35
CA LYS A 46 1.20 2.53 -1.72
C LYS A 46 1.31 2.61 -0.20
N ALA A 47 2.00 3.63 0.31
CA ALA A 47 2.11 3.83 1.76
C ALA A 47 0.77 4.18 2.41
N ARG A 48 -0.06 4.98 1.72
CA ARG A 48 -1.42 5.29 2.16
C ARG A 48 -2.28 4.04 2.20
N GLU A 49 -2.20 3.21 1.16
CA GLU A 49 -2.96 1.96 1.07
C GLU A 49 -2.57 0.95 2.15
N LEU A 50 -1.28 0.72 2.37
CA LEU A 50 -0.79 -0.16 3.42
C LEU A 50 -1.25 0.31 4.81
N ARG A 51 -1.20 1.62 5.05
CA ARG A 51 -1.70 2.20 6.31
C ARG A 51 -3.20 1.97 6.47
N CYS A 52 -3.97 2.16 5.40
CA CYS A 52 -5.41 1.89 5.37
C CYS A 52 -5.73 0.43 5.66
N MET A 53 -5.09 -0.51 4.97
CA MET A 53 -5.31 -1.93 5.21
C MET A 53 -4.94 -2.34 6.63
N LYS A 54 -3.81 -1.85 7.14
CA LYS A 54 -3.36 -2.13 8.51
C LYS A 54 -4.37 -1.61 9.53
N SER A 55 -4.81 -0.35 9.41
CA SER A 55 -5.81 0.22 10.31
C SER A 55 -7.15 -0.53 10.24
N THR A 56 -7.53 -0.97 9.05
CA THR A 56 -8.72 -1.82 8.86
C THR A 56 -8.58 -3.13 9.63
N MET A 57 -7.42 -3.79 9.48
CA MET A 57 -7.14 -5.05 10.17
C MET A 57 -7.13 -4.89 11.68
N GLU A 58 -6.50 -3.84 12.19
CA GLU A 58 -6.48 -3.51 13.62
C GLU A 58 -7.88 -3.24 14.17
N THR A 59 -8.72 -2.53 13.41
CA THR A 59 -10.12 -2.27 13.78
C THR A 59 -10.94 -3.54 13.85
N VAL A 60 -10.78 -4.44 12.88
CA VAL A 60 -11.45 -5.75 12.85
C VAL A 60 -10.98 -6.62 14.01
N LEU A 61 -9.68 -6.67 14.27
CA LEU A 61 -9.11 -7.45 15.37
C LEU A 61 -9.46 -6.89 16.76
N ALA A 62 -9.77 -5.60 16.84
CA ALA A 62 -10.28 -4.98 18.07
C ALA A 62 -11.77 -5.30 18.32
N ALA A 63 -12.51 -5.80 17.33
CA ALA A 63 -13.90 -6.17 17.50
C ALA A 63 -14.03 -7.41 18.41
N PRO A 64 -15.11 -7.52 19.21
CA PRO A 64 -15.31 -8.68 20.07
C PRO A 64 -15.40 -9.97 19.25
N TYR A 65 -14.75 -11.05 19.72
CA TYR A 65 -14.74 -12.34 19.02
C TYR A 65 -16.14 -12.82 18.61
N GLN A 66 -17.14 -12.62 19.47
CA GLN A 66 -18.52 -13.00 19.19
C GLN A 66 -19.09 -12.32 17.94
N THR A 67 -18.75 -11.03 17.72
CA THR A 67 -19.21 -10.29 16.53
C THR A 67 -18.56 -10.81 15.25
N LEU A 68 -17.29 -11.21 15.32
CA LEU A 68 -16.57 -11.80 14.19
C LEU A 68 -17.06 -13.21 13.89
N TRP A 69 -17.36 -13.99 14.94
CA TRP A 69 -17.95 -15.31 14.83
C TRP A 69 -19.32 -15.26 14.16
N ASP A 70 -20.22 -14.40 14.64
CA ASP A 70 -21.55 -14.24 14.07
C ASP A 70 -21.49 -13.81 12.60
N ALA A 71 -20.54 -12.93 12.25
CA ALA A 71 -20.30 -12.54 10.86
C ALA A 71 -19.78 -13.70 9.99
N ALA A 72 -18.92 -14.56 10.54
CA ALA A 72 -18.42 -15.74 9.83
C ALA A 72 -19.53 -16.75 9.55
N VAL A 73 -20.44 -16.95 10.51
CA VAL A 73 -21.56 -17.90 10.41
C VAL A 73 -22.68 -17.40 9.49
N LYS A 74 -23.01 -16.11 9.56
CA LYS A 74 -24.21 -15.55 8.89
C LYS A 74 -24.18 -15.68 7.36
N ASP A 75 -22.99 -15.56 6.75
CA ASP A 75 -22.85 -15.56 5.28
C ASP A 75 -21.86 -16.62 4.77
N ASN A 76 -21.60 -17.70 5.54
CA ASN A 76 -20.52 -18.66 5.25
C ASN A 76 -19.16 -17.97 4.96
N GLY A 77 -18.93 -16.83 5.61
CA GLY A 77 -17.74 -16.01 5.44
C GLY A 77 -17.61 -15.21 4.14
N ALA A 78 -18.72 -14.95 3.44
CA ALA A 78 -18.67 -14.36 2.11
C ALA A 78 -18.16 -12.91 2.06
N SER A 79 -18.48 -12.02 3.02
CA SER A 79 -17.90 -10.66 3.09
C SER A 79 -18.32 -9.93 4.37
N TYR A 80 -17.38 -9.32 5.09
CA TYR A 80 -17.68 -8.42 6.21
C TYR A 80 -17.77 -6.97 5.70
N ALA A 81 -18.84 -6.28 6.07
CA ALA A 81 -19.05 -4.89 5.69
C ALA A 81 -18.10 -3.96 6.45
N LEU A 82 -17.15 -3.38 5.72
CA LEU A 82 -16.24 -2.38 6.25
C LEU A 82 -16.95 -1.02 6.33
N LEU A 83 -16.74 -0.28 7.42
CA LEU A 83 -17.16 1.11 7.45
C LEU A 83 -16.37 1.93 6.43
N ASP A 84 -17.07 2.84 5.78
CA ASP A 84 -16.45 3.80 4.87
C ASP A 84 -15.63 4.77 5.70
N ASP A 85 -14.35 4.88 5.38
CA ASP A 85 -13.39 5.72 6.09
C ASP A 85 -12.84 6.74 5.12
N ALA A 86 -13.04 8.03 5.42
CA ALA A 86 -12.59 9.13 4.58
C ALA A 86 -11.07 9.07 4.34
N SER A 87 -10.29 8.53 5.29
CA SER A 87 -8.84 8.37 5.13
C SER A 87 -8.48 7.35 4.02
N CYS A 88 -9.37 6.41 3.75
CA CYS A 88 -9.23 5.35 2.75
C CYS A 88 -10.11 5.54 1.52
N ALA A 89 -10.66 6.74 1.32
CA ALA A 89 -11.46 7.08 0.16
C ALA A 89 -10.69 6.78 -1.15
N GLY A 90 -11.35 6.04 -2.05
CA GLY A 90 -10.82 5.60 -3.34
C GLY A 90 -10.06 4.27 -3.31
N ILE A 91 -9.91 3.63 -2.16
CA ILE A 91 -9.23 2.32 -2.03
C ILE A 91 -10.28 1.22 -1.85
N GLY A 92 -10.41 0.35 -2.86
CA GLY A 92 -11.29 -0.81 -2.78
C GLY A 92 -10.75 -1.83 -1.79
N ARG A 93 -11.43 -1.99 -0.65
CA ARG A 93 -11.09 -2.95 0.41
C ARG A 93 -12.20 -3.99 0.50
N SER A 94 -11.83 -5.26 0.61
CA SER A 94 -12.76 -6.35 0.94
C SER A 94 -12.20 -7.19 2.08
N LEU A 95 -13.08 -7.56 3.01
CA LEU A 95 -12.74 -8.41 4.14
C LEU A 95 -13.58 -9.67 4.08
N SER A 96 -12.93 -10.83 4.16
CA SER A 96 -13.59 -12.13 4.32
C SER A 96 -13.20 -12.76 5.65
N ILE A 97 -14.19 -13.33 6.34
CA ILE A 97 -14.00 -13.98 7.65
C ILE A 97 -14.57 -15.38 7.50
N THR A 98 -13.70 -16.38 7.44
CA THR A 98 -14.12 -17.78 7.23
C THR A 98 -13.76 -18.63 8.44
N LEU A 99 -14.59 -19.62 8.74
CA LEU A 99 -14.32 -20.62 9.77
C LEU A 99 -13.44 -21.71 9.19
N GLN A 100 -12.24 -21.89 9.76
CA GLN A 100 -11.33 -22.97 9.38
C GLN A 100 -11.09 -23.92 10.56
N GLU A 101 -11.19 -25.21 10.29
CA GLU A 101 -10.72 -26.24 11.20
C GLU A 101 -9.22 -26.47 10.98
N PHE A 102 -8.44 -26.24 12.03
CA PHE A 102 -7.00 -26.52 12.01
C PHE A 102 -6.76 -27.99 12.35
N SER A 103 -6.61 -28.82 11.33
CA SER A 103 -6.30 -30.25 11.46
C SER A 103 -4.83 -30.50 11.08
N GLY A 104 -3.89 -30.04 11.89
CA GLY A 104 -2.46 -30.09 11.57
C GLY A 104 -2.05 -29.08 10.50
N SER A 105 -0.87 -29.24 9.90
CA SER A 105 -0.15 -28.26 9.07
C SER A 105 -0.84 -27.76 7.78
N GLN A 106 -2.14 -28.06 7.57
CA GLN A 106 -2.90 -27.51 6.45
C GLN A 106 -4.33 -27.08 6.88
N PRO A 107 -4.80 -25.91 6.41
CA PRO A 107 -6.18 -25.49 6.60
C PRO A 107 -7.12 -26.41 5.81
N LYS A 108 -8.06 -27.04 6.51
CA LYS A 108 -9.09 -27.90 5.91
C LYS A 108 -10.36 -27.08 5.67
N ALA A 109 -11.19 -27.54 4.73
CA ALA A 109 -12.46 -26.97 4.22
C ALA A 109 -13.31 -26.20 5.25
N PRO A 110 -14.17 -25.25 4.80
CA PRO A 110 -14.99 -24.43 5.70
C PRO A 110 -15.77 -25.30 6.69
N ALA A 111 -15.54 -25.04 7.97
CA ALA A 111 -16.08 -25.87 9.05
C ALA A 111 -17.59 -25.65 9.15
N SER A 112 -18.37 -26.68 8.83
CA SER A 112 -19.82 -26.70 9.01
C SER A 112 -20.13 -27.02 10.45
N ASP A 113 -20.44 -25.98 11.22
CA ASP A 113 -21.12 -26.03 12.51
C ASP A 113 -20.46 -26.84 13.65
N LYS A 114 -20.08 -26.10 14.70
CA LYS A 114 -19.78 -26.60 16.05
C LYS A 114 -18.53 -27.45 16.19
N ARG A 115 -17.36 -26.81 16.21
CA ARG A 115 -16.22 -27.36 16.95
C ARG A 115 -15.56 -26.31 17.81
N GLU A 116 -15.30 -26.68 19.07
CA GLU A 116 -14.52 -25.94 20.06
C GLU A 116 -13.08 -25.64 19.59
N SER A 117 -12.69 -26.15 18.43
CA SER A 117 -11.38 -26.05 17.79
C SER A 117 -11.35 -25.18 16.52
N ALA A 118 -12.47 -24.53 16.15
CA ALA A 118 -12.53 -23.71 14.95
C ALA A 118 -11.79 -22.37 15.16
N LEU A 119 -10.91 -22.03 14.22
CA LEU A 119 -10.22 -20.74 14.17
C LEU A 119 -10.93 -19.84 13.16
N LEU A 120 -10.98 -18.55 13.45
CA LEU A 120 -11.44 -17.55 12.48
C LEU A 120 -10.26 -17.17 11.58
N HIS A 121 -10.38 -17.47 10.30
CA HIS A 121 -9.45 -17.03 9.27
C HIS A 121 -9.96 -15.74 8.65
N ILE A 122 -9.30 -14.63 9.01
CA ILE A 122 -9.66 -13.28 8.57
C ILE A 122 -8.69 -12.88 7.46
N THR A 123 -9.22 -12.53 6.29
CA THR A 123 -8.46 -12.07 5.14
C THR A 123 -8.95 -10.70 4.71
N ALA A 124 -8.06 -9.71 4.73
CA ALA A 124 -8.29 -8.41 4.11
C ALA A 124 -7.56 -8.35 2.77
N THR A 125 -8.25 -7.99 1.70
CA THR A 125 -7.67 -7.79 0.37
C THR A 125 -7.94 -6.38 -0.11
N SER A 126 -6.97 -5.80 -0.83
CA SER A 126 -7.14 -4.53 -1.52
C SER A 126 -7.14 -4.71 -3.04
N SER A 127 -7.82 -3.79 -3.71
CA SER A 127 -7.86 -3.65 -5.17
C SER A 127 -6.49 -3.60 -5.86
N GLN A 128 -5.43 -3.15 -5.18
CA GLN A 128 -4.06 -3.12 -5.75
C GLN A 128 -3.24 -4.39 -5.46
N GLY A 129 -3.86 -5.42 -4.87
CA GLY A 129 -3.23 -6.74 -4.67
C GLY A 129 -2.54 -6.96 -3.33
N TYR A 130 -2.69 -6.05 -2.36
CA TYR A 130 -2.26 -6.31 -0.99
C TYR A 130 -3.22 -7.26 -0.26
N ILE A 131 -2.67 -8.22 0.47
CA ILE A 131 -3.43 -9.23 1.20
C ILE A 131 -2.86 -9.34 2.63
N PHE A 132 -3.73 -9.23 3.62
CA PHE A 132 -3.41 -9.51 5.02
C PHE A 132 -4.27 -10.67 5.50
N THR A 133 -3.64 -11.68 6.09
CA THR A 133 -4.32 -12.84 6.66
C THR A 133 -3.92 -13.00 8.11
N THR A 134 -4.88 -13.27 8.98
CA THR A 134 -4.60 -13.69 10.36
C THR A 134 -5.57 -14.77 10.80
N MET A 135 -5.15 -15.54 11.80
CA MET A 135 -5.99 -16.52 12.47
C MET A 135 -6.29 -16.03 13.89
N VAL A 136 -7.56 -16.07 14.28
CA VAL A 136 -8.02 -15.68 15.61
C VAL A 136 -8.64 -16.90 16.29
N ALA A 137 -8.04 -17.30 17.41
CA ALA A 137 -8.61 -18.29 18.32
C ALA A 137 -9.50 -17.59 19.37
N ARG A 138 -10.40 -18.37 19.97
CA ARG A 138 -11.25 -17.90 21.08
C ARG A 138 -10.43 -17.63 22.34
#